data_AF-R0FJ80-F1
#
_entry.id   AF-R0FJ80-F1
#
_cell.length_a   1.000
_cell.length_b   1.000
_cell.length_c   1.000
_cell.angle_alpha   90.00
_cell.angle_beta   90.00
_cell.angle_gamma   90.00
#
_symmetry.space_group_name_H-M   'P 1'
#
loop_
_entity.id
_entity.type
_entity.pdbx_description
1 polymer ?
#
loop_
_entity_poly.entity_id
_entity_poly.type
_entity_poly.pdbx_seq_one_letter_code
_entity_poly.pdbx_strand_id
1 'polypeptide(L)'
;MSSSEENASQYLTASEDDVVGMCHRLLKKRDFKGARHIIRMNQSMCNKLHQELEKVLVICDILIAAENRLPHGLLDCYGILKMVGPGPLKSEYIMKVMDLLEWGDTVNTFPFTQEATEKAYLAWSLLYNPINKAIYDYAISDEDNLETKGNVPEYRGVNVNKRGDDGGLCEEVIHTEKVQKMCQPMLNVIYAQK
;
A
#
# COMPACT_ATOMS: atom_id res chain seq x y z
N MET A 1 -6.90 39.72 -7.33
CA MET A 1 -6.25 38.41 -7.15
C MET A 1 -7.14 37.61 -6.21
N SER A 2 -8.19 36.99 -6.77
CA SER A 2 -9.19 36.20 -6.04
C SER A 2 -9.41 34.95 -6.89
N SER A 3 -9.01 33.78 -6.38
CA SER A 3 -9.29 32.50 -7.06
C SER A 3 -9.01 31.28 -6.16
N SER A 4 -8.23 31.43 -5.09
CA SER A 4 -7.79 30.29 -4.28
C SER A 4 -8.65 30.06 -3.04
N GLU A 5 -9.32 31.09 -2.52
CA GLU A 5 -10.09 30.99 -1.26
C GLU A 5 -11.57 30.59 -1.46
N GLU A 6 -12.16 30.84 -2.64
CA GLU A 6 -13.59 30.50 -2.90
C GLU A 6 -13.86 29.00 -3.09
N ASN A 7 -12.85 28.17 -3.39
CA ASN A 7 -13.06 26.73 -3.55
C ASN A 7 -13.07 25.96 -2.22
N ALA A 8 -12.48 26.50 -1.15
CA ALA A 8 -12.40 25.78 0.13
C ALA A 8 -13.76 25.75 0.87
N SER A 9 -14.60 26.76 0.66
CA SER A 9 -15.88 26.90 1.37
C SER A 9 -17.03 26.07 0.80
N GLN A 10 -16.92 25.53 -0.42
CA GLN A 10 -18.00 24.72 -1.02
C GLN A 10 -18.11 23.29 -0.46
N TYR A 11 -17.13 22.84 0.34
CA TYR A 11 -17.05 21.45 0.79
C TYR A 11 -17.45 21.21 2.25
N LEU A 12 -17.86 22.27 2.96
CA LEU A 12 -18.20 22.22 4.39
C LEU A 12 -19.66 21.83 4.69
N THR A 13 -20.50 21.61 3.66
CA THR A 13 -21.95 21.38 3.82
C THR A 13 -22.53 20.30 2.89
N ALA A 14 -21.70 19.41 2.35
CA ALA A 14 -22.15 18.34 1.46
C ALA A 14 -22.92 17.26 2.25
N SER A 15 -24.03 16.75 1.70
CA SER A 15 -24.72 15.59 2.27
C SER A 15 -23.86 14.33 2.15
N GLU A 16 -24.13 13.30 2.96
CA GLU A 16 -23.40 12.02 2.98
C GLU A 16 -23.18 11.45 1.55
N ASP A 17 -24.24 11.37 0.74
CA ASP A 17 -24.18 10.88 -0.65
C ASP A 17 -23.33 11.76 -1.58
N ASP A 18 -23.25 13.06 -1.30
CA ASP A 18 -22.43 13.98 -2.09
C ASP A 18 -20.93 13.76 -1.83
N VAL A 19 -20.52 13.38 -0.61
CA VAL A 19 -19.10 13.14 -0.29
C VAL A 19 -18.53 11.95 -1.07
N VAL A 20 -19.26 10.83 -1.13
CA VAL A 20 -18.84 9.65 -1.91
C VAL A 20 -18.84 9.97 -3.40
N GLY A 21 -19.86 10.67 -3.89
CA GLY A 21 -19.93 11.15 -5.27
C GLY A 21 -18.76 12.07 -5.64
N MET A 22 -18.38 12.99 -4.74
CA MET A 22 -17.21 13.85 -4.90
C MET A 22 -15.91 13.04 -4.98
N CYS A 23 -15.73 12.06 -4.09
CA CYS A 23 -14.58 11.18 -4.10
C CYS A 23 -14.45 10.45 -5.45
N HIS A 24 -15.54 9.88 -5.98
CA HIS A 24 -15.55 9.28 -7.32
C HIS A 24 -15.10 10.25 -8.41
N ARG A 25 -15.61 11.50 -8.39
CA ARG A 25 -15.25 12.52 -9.39
C ARG A 25 -13.77 12.90 -9.30
N LEU A 26 -13.24 13.06 -8.09
CA LEU A 26 -11.84 13.39 -7.84
C LEU A 26 -10.92 12.24 -8.24
N LEU A 27 -11.26 11.00 -7.85
CA LEU A 27 -10.53 9.80 -8.26
C LEU A 27 -10.46 9.71 -9.79
N LYS A 28 -11.58 9.86 -10.52
CA LYS A 28 -11.60 9.85 -12.00
C LYS A 28 -10.67 10.87 -12.65
N LYS A 29 -10.36 11.97 -11.95
CA LYS A 29 -9.40 13.00 -12.40
C LYS A 29 -7.97 12.75 -11.93
N ARG A 30 -7.71 11.60 -11.27
CA ARG A 30 -6.48 11.28 -10.53
C ARG A 30 -6.11 12.31 -9.46
N ASP A 31 -7.10 13.03 -8.93
CA ASP A 31 -6.89 13.97 -7.82
C ASP A 31 -6.99 13.24 -6.48
N PHE A 32 -6.00 12.38 -6.21
CA PHE A 32 -5.94 11.59 -4.97
C PHE A 32 -5.74 12.46 -3.74
N LYS A 33 -4.96 13.54 -3.86
CA LYS A 33 -4.69 14.48 -2.76
C LYS A 33 -5.97 15.26 -2.39
N GLY A 34 -6.74 15.70 -3.38
CA GLY A 34 -8.05 16.33 -3.19
C GLY A 34 -9.05 15.38 -2.55
N ALA A 35 -9.18 14.15 -3.06
CA ALA A 35 -10.08 13.14 -2.49
C ALA A 35 -9.73 12.85 -1.01
N ARG A 36 -8.44 12.63 -0.71
CA ARG A 36 -7.95 12.45 0.65
C ARG A 36 -8.26 13.64 1.56
N HIS A 37 -8.13 14.87 1.07
CA HIS A 37 -8.46 16.06 1.83
C HIS A 37 -9.95 16.12 2.18
N ILE A 38 -10.84 15.87 1.21
CA ILE A 38 -12.29 15.83 1.42
C ILE A 38 -12.67 14.78 2.48
N ILE A 39 -12.10 13.58 2.39
CA ILE A 39 -12.36 12.52 3.37
C ILE A 39 -11.98 12.99 4.78
N ARG A 40 -10.80 13.59 4.94
CA ARG A 40 -10.31 14.09 6.24
C ARG A 40 -11.18 15.21 6.81
N MET A 41 -11.66 16.12 5.97
CA MET A 41 -12.55 17.20 6.41
C MET A 41 -13.93 16.67 6.86
N ASN A 42 -14.35 15.51 6.35
CA ASN A 42 -15.67 14.93 6.62
C ASN A 42 -15.64 13.71 7.56
N GLN A 43 -14.46 13.36 8.11
CA GLN A 43 -14.27 12.17 8.97
C GLN A 43 -15.19 12.15 10.19
N SER A 44 -15.46 13.31 10.80
CA SER A 44 -16.32 13.42 12.00
C SER A 44 -17.82 13.37 11.69
N MET A 45 -18.23 13.60 10.44
CA MET A 45 -19.64 13.72 10.06
C MET A 45 -20.22 12.41 9.50
N CYS A 46 -19.35 11.47 9.12
CA CYS A 46 -19.72 10.33 8.27
C CYS A 46 -19.58 8.97 8.97
N ASN A 47 -20.17 8.79 10.16
CA ASN A 47 -20.13 7.49 10.86
C ASN A 47 -20.77 6.35 10.04
N LYS A 48 -21.79 6.64 9.23
CA LYS A 48 -22.44 5.64 8.37
C LYS A 48 -21.63 5.28 7.12
N LEU A 49 -20.83 6.21 6.61
CA LEU A 49 -20.00 6.03 5.42
C LEU A 49 -18.55 5.69 5.74
N HIS A 50 -18.23 5.45 7.02
CA HIS A 50 -16.87 5.27 7.47
C HIS A 50 -16.12 4.21 6.67
N GLN A 51 -16.75 3.05 6.45
CA GLN A 51 -16.17 1.95 5.67
C GLN A 51 -15.90 2.34 4.22
N GLU A 52 -16.86 2.97 3.54
CA GLU A 52 -16.68 3.41 2.14
C GLU A 52 -15.58 4.48 2.03
N LEU A 53 -15.51 5.42 2.96
CA LEU A 53 -14.47 6.44 2.97
C LEU A 53 -13.09 5.85 3.31
N GLU A 54 -13.01 4.81 4.14
CA GLU A 54 -11.76 4.07 4.38
C GLU A 54 -11.26 3.36 3.12
N LYS A 55 -12.17 2.78 2.31
CA LYS A 55 -11.83 2.19 0.99
C LYS A 55 -11.24 3.24 0.05
N VAL A 56 -11.88 4.41 -0.07
CA VAL A 56 -11.34 5.51 -0.90
C VAL A 56 -10.00 5.98 -0.36
N LEU A 57 -9.89 6.11 0.96
CA LEU A 57 -8.68 6.60 1.62
C LEU A 57 -7.49 5.66 1.40
N VAL A 58 -7.70 4.34 1.44
CA VAL A 58 -6.62 3.39 1.16
C VAL A 58 -6.12 3.49 -0.29
N ILE A 59 -7.05 3.63 -1.26
CA ILE A 59 -6.70 3.83 -2.68
C ILE A 59 -5.86 5.11 -2.83
N CYS A 60 -6.31 6.21 -2.21
CA CYS A 60 -5.60 7.48 -2.26
C CYS A 60 -4.21 7.38 -1.64
N ASP A 61 -4.08 6.81 -0.44
CA ASP A 61 -2.80 6.70 0.26
C ASP A 61 -1.79 5.85 -0.56
N ILE A 62 -2.24 4.72 -1.12
CA ILE A 62 -1.39 3.86 -1.96
C ILE A 62 -0.92 4.60 -3.20
N LEU A 63 -1.82 5.24 -3.94
CA LEU A 63 -1.48 5.87 -5.21
C LEU A 63 -0.66 7.15 -5.00
N ILE A 64 -0.90 7.89 -3.92
CA ILE A 64 -0.04 9.02 -3.53
C ILE A 64 1.36 8.53 -3.19
N ALA A 65 1.50 7.46 -2.40
CA ALA A 65 2.81 6.89 -2.07
C ALA A 65 3.51 6.32 -3.29
N ALA A 66 2.75 5.69 -4.20
CA ALA A 66 3.28 5.28 -5.48
C ALA A 66 3.80 6.52 -6.24
N GLU A 67 2.97 7.50 -6.55
CA GLU A 67 3.34 8.67 -7.36
C GLU A 67 4.44 9.54 -6.75
N ASN A 68 4.53 9.65 -5.42
CA ASN A 68 5.62 10.33 -4.73
C ASN A 68 6.82 9.40 -4.57
N ARG A 69 7.55 9.18 -5.67
CA ARG A 69 8.78 8.37 -5.66
C ARG A 69 9.78 8.92 -4.64
N LEU A 70 10.49 8.00 -4.00
CA LEU A 70 11.65 8.28 -3.15
C LEU A 70 12.81 8.84 -4.00
N PRO A 71 13.89 9.34 -3.38
CA PRO A 71 15.13 9.67 -4.09
C PRO A 71 15.54 8.55 -5.05
N HIS A 72 16.14 8.94 -6.18
CA HIS A 72 16.53 8.03 -7.27
C HIS A 72 15.37 7.34 -8.00
N GLY A 73 14.13 7.79 -7.80
CA GLY A 73 12.95 7.31 -8.53
C GLY A 73 12.38 5.99 -8.00
N LEU A 74 12.87 5.53 -6.84
CA LEU A 74 12.41 4.29 -6.20
C LEU A 74 10.95 4.42 -5.73
N LEU A 75 10.21 3.31 -5.81
CA LEU A 75 8.84 3.23 -5.32
C LEU A 75 8.83 3.26 -3.80
N ASP A 76 7.97 4.06 -3.16
CA ASP A 76 7.82 4.06 -1.71
C ASP A 76 7.03 2.84 -1.22
N CYS A 77 7.70 1.68 -1.17
CA CYS A 77 7.08 0.41 -0.76
C CYS A 77 6.54 0.47 0.68
N TYR A 78 7.16 1.24 1.56
CA TYR A 78 6.69 1.40 2.94
C TYR A 78 5.44 2.29 3.01
N GLY A 79 5.45 3.43 2.31
CA GLY A 79 4.27 4.31 2.22
C GLY A 79 3.07 3.62 1.57
N ILE A 80 3.29 2.81 0.53
CA ILE A 80 2.23 2.01 -0.11
C ILE A 80 1.57 1.06 0.88
N LEU A 81 2.35 0.40 1.73
CA LEU A 81 1.83 -0.49 2.78
C LEU A 81 1.42 0.28 4.06
N LYS A 82 1.36 1.61 3.99
CA LYS A 82 0.98 2.52 5.09
C LYS A 82 1.86 2.37 6.34
N MET A 83 3.13 2.05 6.13
CA MET A 83 4.16 1.99 7.16
C MET A 83 4.92 3.32 7.24
N VAL A 84 5.41 3.68 8.42
CA VAL A 84 6.11 4.95 8.68
C VAL A 84 7.57 4.92 8.20
N GLY A 85 8.10 3.74 7.83
CA GLY A 85 9.46 3.58 7.32
C GLY A 85 9.97 2.15 7.48
N PRO A 86 11.29 1.94 7.31
CA PRO A 86 11.91 0.64 7.48
C PRO A 86 11.63 0.04 8.85
N GLY A 87 11.20 -1.22 8.85
CA GLY A 87 10.84 -1.92 10.07
C GLY A 87 10.40 -3.36 9.82
N PRO A 88 10.01 -4.08 10.88
CA PRO A 88 9.44 -5.41 10.75
C PRO A 88 8.11 -5.34 9.97
N LEU A 89 7.99 -6.19 8.95
CA LEU A 89 6.78 -6.29 8.14
C LEU A 89 5.71 -7.05 8.93
N LYS A 90 4.79 -6.33 9.58
CA LYS A 90 3.68 -6.95 10.29
C LYS A 90 2.58 -7.32 9.30
N SER A 91 2.12 -8.57 9.36
CA SER A 91 1.02 -9.10 8.53
C SER A 91 -0.25 -8.26 8.64
N GLU A 92 -0.53 -7.70 9.81
CA GLU A 92 -1.69 -6.85 10.11
C GLU A 92 -1.84 -5.66 9.14
N TYR A 93 -0.73 -5.01 8.76
CA TYR A 93 -0.78 -3.86 7.85
C TYR A 93 -1.25 -4.26 6.46
N ILE A 94 -0.71 -5.37 5.94
CA ILE A 94 -1.07 -5.88 4.62
C ILE A 94 -2.48 -6.44 4.62
N MET A 95 -2.88 -7.16 5.67
CA MET A 95 -4.25 -7.67 5.79
C MET A 95 -5.26 -6.53 5.77
N LYS A 96 -5.00 -5.45 6.53
CA LYS A 96 -5.88 -4.27 6.53
C LYS A 96 -5.94 -3.58 5.15
N VAL A 97 -4.81 -3.46 4.46
CA VAL A 97 -4.78 -2.88 3.11
C VAL A 97 -5.58 -3.72 2.12
N MET A 98 -5.39 -5.04 2.12
CA MET A 98 -6.08 -5.94 1.20
C MET A 98 -7.59 -6.04 1.48
N ASP A 99 -7.99 -6.02 2.75
CA ASP A 99 -9.40 -6.01 3.17
C ASP A 99 -10.11 -4.73 2.70
N LEU A 100 -9.48 -3.56 2.84
CA LEU A 100 -10.03 -2.27 2.38
C LEU A 100 -10.05 -2.14 0.85
N LEU A 101 -9.19 -2.86 0.14
CA LEU A 101 -9.27 -2.97 -1.32
C LEU A 101 -10.35 -3.98 -1.75
N GLU A 102 -11.03 -4.60 -0.79
CA GLU A 102 -12.03 -5.67 -0.96
C GLU A 102 -11.51 -6.77 -1.86
N TRP A 103 -10.32 -7.27 -1.51
CA TRP A 103 -9.67 -8.30 -2.30
C TRP A 103 -10.32 -9.67 -2.04
N GLY A 104 -11.05 -10.22 -3.02
CA GLY A 104 -11.77 -11.50 -2.89
C GLY A 104 -13.05 -11.57 -3.73
N ASP A 105 -14.14 -12.11 -3.15
CA ASP A 105 -15.46 -12.26 -3.81
C ASP A 105 -16.26 -10.94 -3.89
N THR A 106 -15.79 -9.88 -3.22
CA THR A 106 -16.36 -8.54 -3.29
C THR A 106 -15.54 -7.67 -4.23
N VAL A 107 -16.18 -6.75 -4.97
CA VAL A 107 -15.49 -5.87 -5.91
C VAL A 107 -15.64 -4.44 -5.43
N ASN A 108 -14.55 -3.84 -4.96
CA ASN A 108 -14.53 -2.40 -4.67
C ASN A 108 -14.71 -1.61 -5.97
N THR A 109 -15.81 -0.86 -6.05
CA THR A 109 -16.27 -0.17 -7.26
C THR A 109 -15.62 1.19 -7.50
N PHE A 110 -14.74 1.65 -6.60
CA PHE A 110 -14.05 2.90 -6.79
C PHE A 110 -13.04 2.84 -7.95
N PRO A 111 -12.84 3.95 -8.69
CA PRO A 111 -11.81 4.04 -9.70
C PRO A 111 -10.43 3.76 -9.11
N PHE A 112 -9.57 3.12 -9.90
CA PHE A 112 -8.18 2.81 -9.55
C PHE A 112 -7.97 1.80 -8.42
N THR A 113 -9.03 1.12 -7.94
CA THR A 113 -8.89 -0.02 -7.02
C THR A 113 -7.90 -1.05 -7.54
N GLN A 114 -8.04 -1.47 -8.81
CA GLN A 114 -7.12 -2.46 -9.39
C GLN A 114 -5.66 -1.96 -9.40
N GLU A 115 -5.43 -0.71 -9.82
CA GLU A 115 -4.08 -0.13 -9.82
C GLU A 115 -3.49 -0.09 -8.39
N ALA A 116 -4.29 0.33 -7.41
CA ALA A 116 -3.88 0.35 -6.01
C ALA A 116 -3.54 -1.07 -5.50
N THR A 117 -4.35 -2.07 -5.85
CA THR A 117 -4.09 -3.49 -5.53
C THR A 117 -2.77 -3.98 -6.13
N GLU A 118 -2.53 -3.69 -7.40
CA GLU A 118 -1.28 -4.07 -8.06
C GLU A 118 -0.06 -3.41 -7.39
N LYS A 119 -0.15 -2.13 -7.03
CA LYS A 119 0.93 -1.43 -6.30
C LYS A 119 1.16 -2.02 -4.91
N ALA A 120 0.09 -2.27 -4.15
CA ALA A 120 0.17 -2.87 -2.82
C ALA A 120 0.82 -4.26 -2.88
N TYR A 121 0.45 -5.06 -3.87
CA TYR A 121 1.04 -6.39 -4.08
C TYR A 121 2.52 -6.33 -4.43
N LEU A 122 2.90 -5.45 -5.36
CA LEU A 122 4.31 -5.26 -5.74
C LEU A 122 5.16 -4.86 -4.52
N ALA A 123 4.73 -3.87 -3.75
CA ALA A 123 5.41 -3.43 -2.55
C ALA A 123 5.53 -4.56 -1.51
N TRP A 124 4.44 -5.30 -1.28
CA TRP A 124 4.43 -6.43 -0.36
C TRP A 124 5.38 -7.55 -0.80
N SER A 125 5.29 -7.99 -2.05
CA SER A 125 6.12 -9.09 -2.58
C SER A 125 7.62 -8.78 -2.49
N LEU A 126 7.99 -7.51 -2.66
CA LEU A 126 9.35 -7.03 -2.48
C LEU A 126 9.78 -7.11 -1.01
N LEU A 127 8.98 -6.54 -0.10
CA LEU A 127 9.33 -6.43 1.33
C LEU A 127 9.19 -7.74 2.10
N TYR A 128 8.37 -8.67 1.61
CA TYR A 128 8.15 -9.97 2.24
C TYR A 128 9.38 -10.88 2.16
N ASN A 129 10.15 -10.78 1.08
CA ASN A 129 11.41 -11.51 0.96
C ASN A 129 12.51 -10.76 1.75
N PRO A 130 13.13 -11.38 2.77
CA PRO A 130 14.10 -10.70 3.62
C PRO A 130 15.35 -10.23 2.88
N ILE A 131 15.76 -10.92 1.82
CA ILE A 131 16.90 -10.55 0.98
C ILE A 131 16.55 -9.30 0.16
N ASN A 132 15.41 -9.31 -0.52
CA ASN A 132 14.95 -8.16 -1.33
C ASN A 132 14.68 -6.93 -0.45
N LYS A 133 14.09 -7.15 0.73
CA LYS A 133 13.88 -6.09 1.73
C LYS A 133 15.21 -5.47 2.16
N ALA A 134 16.23 -6.27 2.48
CA ALA A 134 17.53 -5.75 2.88
C ALA A 134 18.19 -4.89 1.79
N ILE A 135 18.11 -5.34 0.52
CA ILE A 135 18.61 -4.58 -0.64
C ILE A 135 17.86 -3.25 -0.78
N TYR A 136 16.53 -3.29 -0.67
CA TYR A 136 15.70 -2.10 -0.78
C TYR A 136 15.95 -1.11 0.38
N ASP A 137 16.02 -1.60 1.61
CA ASP A 137 16.32 -0.79 2.80
C ASP A 137 17.66 -0.08 2.66
N TYR A 138 18.67 -0.77 2.12
CA TYR A 138 19.97 -0.17 1.80
C TYR A 138 19.82 0.92 0.73
N ALA A 139 19.13 0.63 -0.38
CA ALA A 139 18.96 1.55 -1.49
C ALA A 139 18.23 2.86 -1.13
N ILE A 140 17.34 2.83 -0.13
CA ILE A 140 16.62 4.04 0.33
C ILE A 140 17.31 4.75 1.49
N SER A 141 18.33 4.14 2.11
CA SER A 141 19.11 4.74 3.21
C SER A 141 20.24 5.65 2.74
N ASP A 142 20.68 5.49 1.49
CA ASP A 142 21.83 6.20 0.95
C ASP A 142 21.38 7.27 -0.06
N GLU A 143 21.71 8.54 0.22
CA GLU A 143 21.49 9.63 -0.74
C GLU A 143 22.42 9.51 -1.97
N ASP A 144 23.51 8.71 -1.92
CA ASP A 144 24.56 8.66 -2.96
C ASP A 144 24.94 7.27 -3.56
N ASN A 145 24.46 6.11 -3.06
CA ASN A 145 25.09 4.80 -3.37
C ASN A 145 24.42 3.90 -4.43
N LEU A 146 23.74 4.45 -5.44
CA LEU A 146 23.39 3.69 -6.65
C LEU A 146 24.28 4.05 -7.85
N GLU A 147 25.60 4.09 -7.65
CA GLU A 147 26.49 3.72 -8.74
C GLU A 147 26.39 2.21 -8.97
N THR A 148 25.90 1.83 -10.14
CA THR A 148 25.86 0.47 -10.68
C THR A 148 27.27 -0.12 -10.73
N LYS A 149 27.76 -0.65 -9.60
CA LYS A 149 28.91 -1.56 -9.60
C LYS A 149 28.40 -2.98 -9.46
N GLY A 150 28.33 -3.65 -10.61
CA GLY A 150 27.92 -5.04 -10.77
C GLY A 150 28.84 -6.03 -10.07
N ASN A 151 28.77 -6.07 -8.74
CA ASN A 151 29.35 -7.11 -7.92
C ASN A 151 28.22 -7.80 -7.17
N VAL A 152 27.66 -8.84 -7.78
CA VAL A 152 26.81 -9.81 -7.09
C VAL A 152 27.68 -10.49 -6.02
N PRO A 153 27.32 -10.47 -4.72
CA PRO A 153 28.03 -11.28 -3.75
C PRO A 153 27.77 -12.76 -4.08
N GLU A 154 28.83 -13.49 -4.42
CA GLU A 154 28.80 -14.94 -4.57
C GLU A 154 28.52 -15.55 -3.19
N TYR A 155 27.29 -15.98 -2.94
CA TYR A 155 26.89 -16.63 -1.70
C TYR A 155 27.51 -18.03 -1.61
N ARG A 156 28.61 -18.15 -0.87
CA ARG A 156 29.14 -19.45 -0.42
C ARG A 156 28.16 -20.02 0.62
N GLY A 157 27.55 -21.15 0.28
CA GLY A 157 26.49 -21.81 1.06
C GLY A 157 26.83 -21.99 2.53
N VAL A 158 25.97 -21.46 3.40
CA VAL A 158 26.01 -21.73 4.84
C VAL A 158 25.22 -23.01 5.09
N ASN A 159 25.95 -24.01 5.56
CA ASN A 159 25.46 -25.32 5.94
C ASN A 159 24.68 -25.20 7.25
N VAL A 160 23.34 -25.32 7.20
CA VAL A 160 22.48 -25.26 8.39
C VAL A 160 22.46 -26.63 9.06
N ASN A 161 23.25 -26.78 10.12
CA ASN A 161 23.06 -27.85 11.10
C ASN A 161 22.32 -27.30 12.32
N LYS A 162 21.15 -27.86 12.60
CA LYS A 162 20.21 -27.48 13.67
C LYS A 162 20.79 -27.75 15.07
N ARG A 163 20.44 -26.90 16.05
CA ARG A 163 19.82 -27.33 17.32
C ARG A 163 19.36 -26.16 18.21
N GLY A 164 18.07 -26.19 18.56
CA GLY A 164 17.47 -25.76 19.83
C GLY A 164 17.41 -24.26 20.11
N ASP A 165 16.23 -23.65 19.95
CA ASP A 165 15.53 -23.07 21.10
C ASP A 165 14.06 -22.79 20.74
N ASP A 166 13.20 -22.98 21.73
CA ASP A 166 11.80 -23.34 21.56
C ASP A 166 10.92 -22.16 22.03
N GLY A 167 10.03 -21.64 21.17
CA GLY A 167 8.94 -20.79 21.66
C GLY A 167 8.34 -19.68 20.79
N GLY A 168 8.75 -19.48 19.52
CA GLY A 168 8.22 -18.35 18.70
C GLY A 168 7.64 -18.71 17.32
N LEU A 169 7.81 -19.95 16.86
CA LEU A 169 7.64 -20.31 15.45
C LEU A 169 6.18 -20.59 15.00
N CYS A 170 5.22 -20.63 15.91
CA CYS A 170 3.87 -21.08 15.56
C CYS A 170 3.00 -19.96 14.97
N GLU A 171 3.05 -18.75 15.52
CA GLU A 171 2.18 -17.65 15.03
C GLU A 171 2.69 -17.03 13.73
N GLU A 172 4.01 -16.88 13.57
CA GLU A 172 4.63 -16.33 12.37
C GLU A 172 4.37 -17.23 11.15
N VAL A 173 4.53 -18.55 11.30
CA VAL A 173 4.33 -19.52 10.21
C VAL A 173 2.85 -19.61 9.81
N ILE A 174 1.93 -19.62 10.76
CA ILE A 174 0.47 -19.67 10.47
C ILE A 174 0.00 -18.39 9.78
N HIS A 175 0.53 -17.23 10.18
CA HIS A 175 0.23 -15.96 9.50
C HIS A 175 0.83 -15.92 8.10
N THR A 176 2.04 -16.42 7.89
CA THR A 176 2.63 -16.50 6.55
C THR A 176 1.86 -17.42 5.61
N GLU A 177 1.39 -18.59 6.07
CA GLU A 177 0.57 -19.48 5.23
C GLU A 177 -0.79 -18.89 4.88
N LYS A 178 -1.45 -18.20 5.82
CA LYS A 178 -2.72 -17.51 5.54
C LYS A 178 -2.54 -16.38 4.53
N VAL A 179 -1.52 -15.54 4.70
CA VAL A 179 -1.22 -14.44 3.77
C VAL A 179 -0.81 -14.98 2.40
N GLN A 180 0.00 -16.03 2.34
CA GLN A 180 0.41 -16.66 1.09
C GLN A 180 -0.76 -17.33 0.37
N LYS A 181 -1.65 -18.05 1.08
CA LYS A 181 -2.88 -18.62 0.51
C LYS A 181 -3.86 -17.54 0.07
N MET A 182 -3.96 -16.44 0.82
CA MET A 182 -4.73 -15.27 0.40
C MET A 182 -4.11 -14.69 -0.86
N CYS A 183 -2.81 -14.50 -1.01
CA CYS A 183 -2.24 -13.89 -2.22
C CYS A 183 -2.06 -14.86 -3.42
N GLN A 184 -2.28 -16.16 -3.26
CA GLN A 184 -2.10 -17.17 -4.31
C GLN A 184 -3.01 -16.97 -5.56
N PRO A 185 -4.29 -16.60 -5.43
CA PRO A 185 -5.13 -16.19 -6.56
C PRO A 185 -4.57 -14.97 -7.30
N MET A 186 -3.86 -14.07 -6.61
CA MET A 186 -3.25 -12.87 -7.19
C MET A 186 -2.10 -13.21 -8.16
N LEU A 187 -1.25 -14.19 -7.79
CA LEU A 187 -0.25 -14.77 -8.70
C LEU A 187 -0.94 -15.32 -9.95
N ASN A 188 -2.01 -16.09 -9.79
CA ASN A 188 -2.68 -16.75 -10.90
C ASN A 188 -3.34 -15.75 -11.88
N VAL A 189 -3.91 -14.65 -11.39
CA VAL A 189 -4.52 -13.61 -12.26
C VAL A 189 -3.46 -12.82 -13.03
N ILE A 190 -2.35 -12.45 -12.39
CA ILE A 190 -1.25 -11.73 -13.05
C ILE A 190 -0.55 -12.61 -14.10
N TYR A 191 -0.35 -13.89 -13.81
CA TYR A 191 0.27 -14.83 -14.76
C TYR A 191 -0.69 -15.32 -15.87
N ALA A 192 -2.02 -15.18 -15.69
CA ALA A 192 -3.00 -15.50 -16.73
C ALA A 192 -3.19 -14.40 -17.78
N GLN A 193 -2.62 -13.20 -17.57
CA GLN A 193 -2.65 -12.09 -18.54
C GLN A 193 -1.33 -11.93 -19.34
N LYS A 194 -0.47 -12.96 -19.34
CA LYS A 194 0.70 -13.08 -20.23
C LYS A 194 0.47 -14.16 -21.28
#